data_AF-K2C654-F1
#
_entry.id   AF-K2C654-F1
#
_cell.length_a   1.000
_cell.length_b   1.000
_cell.length_c   1.000
_cell.angle_alpha   90.00
_cell.angle_beta   90.00
_cell.angle_gamma   90.00
#
_symmetry.space_group_name_H-M   'P 1'
#
loop_
_entity.id
_entity.type
_entity.pdbx_description
1 polymer ?
#
loop_
_entity_poly.entity_id
_entity_poly.type
_entity_poly.pdbx_seq_one_letter_code
_entity_poly.pdbx_strand_id
1 'polypeptide(L)'
;HRKLIGMRRDEPALRYGDFRRLHSEKLFAFIRRTISVRETVVVLANPTDQPVKELLQLRESKFQDVSPIRDLFSEASFTVFSGTVDVDVPARSVMVLKVDTTDYPHGYNRYDRIF
;
A
#
# COMPACT_ATOMS: atom_id res chain seq x y z
N HIS A 1 -1.33 -16.02 -12.00
CA HIS A 1 -0.12 -15.53 -12.70
C HIS A 1 -0.35 -14.28 -13.57
N ARG A 2 -1.25 -14.29 -14.57
CA ARG A 2 -1.49 -13.11 -15.45
C ARG A 2 -1.83 -11.81 -14.71
N LYS A 3 -2.65 -11.89 -13.65
CA LYS A 3 -2.99 -10.72 -12.80
C LYS A 3 -1.75 -10.04 -12.19
N LEU A 4 -0.78 -10.82 -11.72
CA LEU A 4 0.47 -10.30 -11.12
C LEU A 4 1.37 -9.62 -12.16
N ILE A 5 1.44 -10.18 -13.37
CA ILE A 5 2.20 -9.57 -14.48
C ILE A 5 1.56 -8.25 -14.88
N GLY A 6 0.23 -8.21 -15.02
CA GLY A 6 -0.53 -6.99 -15.30
C GLY A 6 -0.24 -5.92 -14.26
N MET A 7 -0.43 -6.23 -12.98
CA MET A 7 -0.12 -5.30 -11.88
C MET A 7 1.33 -4.82 -11.91
N ARG A 8 2.31 -5.70 -12.11
CA ARG A 8 3.72 -5.28 -12.22
C ARG A 8 3.92 -4.32 -13.39
N ARG A 9 3.23 -4.50 -14.51
CA ARG A 9 3.32 -3.59 -15.66
C ARG A 9 2.66 -2.24 -15.36
N ASP A 10 1.51 -2.27 -14.71
CA ASP A 10 0.64 -1.11 -14.48
C ASP A 10 1.12 -0.26 -13.27
N GLU A 11 1.92 -0.84 -12.36
CA GLU A 11 2.49 -0.17 -11.18
C GLU A 11 4.01 0.03 -11.30
N PRO A 12 4.49 1.23 -11.68
CA PRO A 12 5.91 1.45 -11.95
C PRO A 12 6.83 1.20 -10.75
N ALA A 13 6.35 1.50 -9.53
CA ALA A 13 7.12 1.23 -8.31
C ALA A 13 7.46 -0.25 -8.13
N LEU A 14 6.61 -1.19 -8.57
CA LEU A 14 6.92 -2.61 -8.50
C LEU A 14 8.07 -3.01 -9.45
N ARG A 15 8.25 -2.28 -10.55
CA ARG A 15 9.30 -2.53 -11.56
C ARG A 15 10.63 -1.95 -11.14
N TYR A 16 10.67 -0.66 -10.86
CA TYR A 16 11.91 0.10 -10.66
C TYR A 16 11.87 1.05 -9.46
N GLY A 17 10.81 1.02 -8.65
CA GLY A 17 10.76 1.81 -7.43
C GLY A 17 11.74 1.30 -6.37
N ASP A 18 12.20 2.20 -5.51
CA ASP A 18 13.04 1.89 -4.36
C ASP A 18 12.34 0.90 -3.45
N PHE A 19 13.10 -0.02 -2.86
CA PHE A 19 12.62 -0.97 -1.89
C PHE A 19 12.99 -0.50 -0.48
N ARG A 20 12.03 -0.52 0.44
CA ARG A 20 12.29 -0.35 1.86
C ARG A 20 11.45 -1.34 2.66
N ARG A 21 12.11 -2.18 3.46
CA ARG A 21 11.43 -3.08 4.39
C ARG A 21 10.75 -2.26 5.50
N LEU A 22 9.51 -2.63 5.82
CA LEU A 22 8.78 -2.09 6.96
C LEU A 22 9.04 -2.96 8.19
N HIS A 23 8.90 -2.37 9.36
CA HIS A 23 8.95 -3.14 10.60
C HIS A 23 7.62 -3.86 10.77
N SER A 24 7.69 -5.17 10.93
CA SER A 24 6.55 -6.04 11.19
C SER A 24 7.00 -7.25 12.01
N GLU A 25 6.09 -7.77 12.82
CA GLU A 25 6.33 -8.93 13.69
C GLU A 25 6.04 -10.24 12.96
N LYS A 26 4.87 -10.36 12.33
CA LYS A 26 4.40 -11.61 11.73
C LYS A 26 4.34 -11.55 10.21
N LEU A 27 4.10 -10.37 9.66
CA LEU A 27 4.07 -10.15 8.21
C LEU A 27 5.48 -10.00 7.65
N PHE A 28 5.63 -10.29 6.36
CA PHE A 28 6.71 -9.72 5.56
C PHE A 28 6.18 -8.48 4.84
N ALA A 29 6.53 -7.30 5.35
CA ALA A 29 6.03 -6.02 4.86
C ALA A 29 7.15 -5.16 4.26
N PHE A 30 6.88 -4.53 3.12
CA PHE A 30 7.80 -3.58 2.50
C PHE A 30 7.04 -2.55 1.64
N ILE A 31 7.66 -1.40 1.41
CA ILE A 31 7.17 -0.39 0.49
C ILE A 31 8.02 -0.40 -0.79
N ARG A 32 7.35 -0.19 -1.92
CA ARG A 32 7.98 0.19 -3.19
C ARG A 32 7.52 1.58 -3.54
N ARG A 33 8.46 2.50 -3.79
CA ARG A 33 8.13 3.88 -4.11
C ARG A 33 8.96 4.43 -5.24
N THR A 34 8.40 5.35 -6.00
CA THR A 34 9.16 6.21 -6.90
C THR A 34 9.21 7.60 -6.28
N ILE A 35 9.52 8.61 -7.08
CA ILE A 35 9.36 10.01 -6.68
C ILE A 35 7.88 10.29 -6.43
N SER A 36 6.99 9.82 -7.33
CA SER A 36 5.56 10.04 -7.26
C SER A 36 4.89 9.16 -6.19
N VAL A 37 4.24 9.80 -5.22
CA VAL A 37 3.43 9.11 -4.20
C VAL A 37 2.27 8.30 -4.81
N ARG A 38 1.77 8.73 -5.98
CA ARG A 38 0.70 8.04 -6.72
C ARG A 38 1.13 6.66 -7.24
N GLU A 39 2.43 6.40 -7.32
CA GLU A 39 2.98 5.12 -7.74
C GLU A 39 3.42 4.26 -6.54
N THR A 40 3.44 4.83 -5.33
CA THR A 40 3.88 4.11 -4.13
C THR A 40 2.91 3.01 -3.76
N VAL A 41 3.45 1.81 -3.51
CA VAL A 41 2.69 0.64 -3.06
C VAL A 41 3.32 0.02 -1.82
N VAL A 42 2.48 -0.47 -0.92
CA VAL A 42 2.86 -1.21 0.28
C VAL A 42 2.49 -2.67 0.07
N VAL A 43 3.46 -3.56 0.14
CA VAL A 43 3.27 -5.00 -0.06
C VAL A 43 3.32 -5.70 1.28
N LEU A 44 2.29 -6.49 1.57
CA LEU A 44 2.15 -7.27 2.79
C LEU A 44 1.98 -8.74 2.42
N ALA A 45 2.87 -9.59 2.90
CA ALA A 45 2.74 -11.03 2.75
C ALA A 45 2.55 -11.68 4.12
N ASN A 46 1.49 -12.47 4.26
CA ASN A 46 1.26 -13.32 5.43
C ASN A 46 1.66 -14.76 5.10
N PRO A 47 2.85 -15.22 5.54
CA PRO A 47 3.29 -16.59 5.29
C PRO A 47 2.66 -17.60 6.26
N THR A 48 1.93 -17.15 7.29
CA THR A 48 1.37 -18.02 8.33
C THR A 48 0.08 -18.69 7.86
N ASP A 49 -0.38 -19.70 8.60
CA ASP A 49 -1.64 -20.41 8.38
C ASP A 49 -2.85 -19.77 9.08
N GLN A 50 -2.67 -18.61 9.72
CA GLN A 50 -3.73 -17.86 10.39
C GLN A 50 -3.82 -16.43 9.84
N PRO A 51 -5.00 -15.79 9.88
CA PRO A 51 -5.10 -14.35 9.64
C PRO A 51 -4.22 -13.57 10.63
N VAL A 52 -3.59 -12.50 10.15
CA VAL A 52 -2.72 -11.64 10.96
C VAL A 52 -3.29 -10.24 10.95
N LYS A 53 -3.62 -9.74 12.15
CA LYS A 53 -3.92 -8.34 12.41
C LYS A 53 -2.69 -7.64 12.96
N GLU A 54 -2.25 -6.55 12.34
CA GLU A 54 -1.02 -5.85 12.72
C GLU A 54 -1.09 -4.35 12.44
N LEU A 55 -0.57 -3.52 13.35
CA LEU A 55 -0.40 -2.07 13.13
C LEU A 55 0.98 -1.80 12.52
N LEU A 56 1.00 -1.33 11.28
CA LEU A 56 2.24 -1.11 10.54
C LEU A 56 2.56 0.38 10.41
N GLN A 57 3.81 0.77 10.71
CA GLN A 57 4.33 2.08 10.32
C GLN A 57 4.70 2.10 8.84
N LEU A 58 4.05 2.95 8.05
CA LEU A 58 4.23 3.00 6.59
C LEU A 58 5.56 3.66 6.18
N ARG A 59 6.11 4.51 7.07
CA ARG A 59 7.38 5.24 6.86
C ARG A 59 7.45 5.99 5.51
N GLU A 60 6.30 6.45 5.05
CA GLU A 60 6.12 7.30 3.88
C GLU A 60 5.43 8.59 4.32
N SER A 61 6.17 9.70 4.32
CA SER A 61 5.68 10.99 4.80
C SER A 61 4.69 11.65 3.84
N LYS A 62 4.65 11.20 2.58
CA LYS A 62 3.77 11.73 1.55
C LYS A 62 2.35 11.18 1.65
N PHE A 63 2.12 10.09 2.37
CA PHE A 63 0.77 9.58 2.64
C PHE A 63 0.07 10.53 3.61
N GLN A 64 -1.01 11.15 3.15
CA GLN A 64 -1.78 12.06 3.99
C GLN A 64 -2.64 11.29 4.98
N ASP A 65 -2.81 11.90 6.15
CA ASP A 65 -3.64 11.34 7.19
C ASP A 65 -5.11 11.20 6.75
N VAL A 66 -5.79 10.18 7.28
CA VAL A 66 -7.18 9.84 6.96
C VAL A 66 -7.38 9.50 5.47
N SER A 67 -6.30 9.17 4.74
CA SER A 67 -6.42 8.71 3.36
C SER A 67 -6.82 7.24 3.31
N PRO A 68 -7.79 6.86 2.47
CA PRO A 68 -8.04 5.45 2.20
C PRO A 68 -6.81 4.82 1.54
N ILE A 69 -6.45 3.60 1.97
CA ILE A 69 -5.43 2.78 1.33
C ILE A 69 -6.06 1.44 0.97
N ARG A 70 -6.08 1.10 -0.32
CA ARG A 70 -6.87 -0.01 -0.86
C ARG A 70 -5.96 -1.10 -1.37
N ASP A 71 -6.36 -2.35 -1.16
CA ASP A 71 -5.70 -3.48 -1.80
C ASP A 71 -6.01 -3.51 -3.31
N LEU A 72 -5.02 -3.82 -4.13
CA LEU A 72 -5.16 -3.92 -5.57
C LEU A 72 -5.70 -5.29 -6.03
N PHE A 73 -5.79 -6.28 -5.14
CA PHE A 73 -6.34 -7.61 -5.45
C PHE A 73 -7.77 -7.86 -4.96
N SER A 74 -8.19 -7.14 -3.92
CA SER A 74 -9.47 -7.33 -3.24
C SER A 74 -10.17 -6.00 -3.00
N GLU A 75 -11.35 -6.06 -2.40
CA GLU A 75 -12.09 -4.86 -1.97
C GLU A 75 -11.65 -4.36 -0.59
N ALA A 76 -10.60 -4.96 -0.01
CA ALA A 76 -10.08 -4.54 1.28
C ALA A 76 -9.58 -3.09 1.21
N SER A 77 -10.03 -2.28 2.16
CA SER A 77 -9.62 -0.89 2.32
C SER A 77 -9.36 -0.62 3.78
N PHE A 78 -8.29 0.12 4.03
CA PHE A 78 -7.88 0.57 5.35
C PHE A 78 -7.73 2.09 5.32
N THR A 79 -7.40 2.67 6.46
CA THR A 79 -7.19 4.12 6.59
C THR A 79 -5.78 4.36 7.09
N VAL A 80 -5.04 5.23 6.40
CA VAL A 80 -3.79 5.76 6.92
C VAL A 80 -4.13 6.67 8.09
N PHE A 81 -3.57 6.37 9.26
CA PHE A 81 -3.74 7.20 10.45
C PHE A 81 -2.42 7.38 11.19
N SER A 82 -2.01 8.62 11.45
CA SER A 82 -0.74 8.98 12.10
C SER A 82 0.49 8.27 11.48
N GLY A 83 0.54 8.16 10.14
CA GLY A 83 1.63 7.47 9.43
C GLY A 83 1.64 5.94 9.59
N THR A 84 0.56 5.38 10.14
CA THR A 84 0.36 3.94 10.35
C THR A 84 -0.87 3.44 9.60
N VAL A 85 -1.01 2.11 9.54
CA VAL A 85 -2.22 1.43 9.07
C VAL A 85 -2.44 0.17 9.91
N ASP A 86 -3.67 -0.03 10.40
CA ASP A 86 -4.09 -1.27 11.07
C ASP A 86 -4.65 -2.21 10.00
N VAL A 87 -3.95 -3.31 9.72
CA VAL A 87 -4.27 -4.23 8.61
C VAL A 87 -4.72 -5.58 9.14
N ASP A 88 -5.63 -6.22 8.41
CA ASP A 88 -6.00 -7.62 8.58
C ASP A 88 -5.65 -8.37 7.28
N VAL A 89 -4.64 -9.24 7.36
CA VAL A 89 -4.10 -9.97 6.21
C VAL A 89 -4.44 -11.46 6.35
N PRO A 90 -5.26 -12.03 5.43
CA PRO A 90 -5.63 -13.45 5.47
C PRO A 90 -4.43 -14.40 5.47
N ALA A 91 -4.62 -15.60 6.02
CA ALA A 91 -3.62 -16.66 6.00
C ALA A 91 -3.11 -16.94 4.58
N ARG A 92 -1.80 -17.21 4.43
CA ARG A 92 -1.17 -17.61 3.16
C ARG A 92 -1.49 -16.67 1.98
N SER A 93 -1.60 -15.37 2.25
CA SER A 93 -2.02 -14.38 1.26
C SER A 93 -1.03 -13.22 1.10
N VAL A 94 -1.23 -12.44 0.04
CA VAL A 94 -0.49 -11.20 -0.22
C VAL A 94 -1.49 -10.10 -0.54
N MET A 95 -1.30 -8.94 0.09
CA MET A 95 -1.99 -7.70 -0.24
C MET A 95 -0.99 -6.70 -0.82
N VAL A 96 -1.45 -5.91 -1.79
CA VAL A 96 -0.69 -4.79 -2.37
C VAL A 96 -1.54 -3.55 -2.19
N LEU A 97 -1.23 -2.78 -1.16
CA LEU A 97 -1.98 -1.61 -0.78
C LEU A 97 -1.46 -0.37 -1.52
N LYS A 98 -2.40 0.44 -2.02
CA LYS A 98 -2.13 1.71 -2.70
C LYS A 98 -3.03 2.79 -2.12
N VAL A 99 -2.44 3.95 -1.83
CA VAL A 99 -3.22 5.07 -1.30
C VAL A 99 -4.14 5.60 -2.39
N ASP A 100 -5.38 5.92 -2.00
CA ASP A 100 -6.35 6.47 -2.93
C ASP A 100 -5.97 7.91 -3.27
N THR A 101 -5.40 8.08 -4.46
CA THR A 101 -5.05 9.38 -5.02
C THR A 101 -6.03 9.80 -6.12
N THR A 102 -7.25 9.27 -6.14
CA THR A 102 -8.26 9.71 -7.10
C THR A 102 -8.74 11.12 -6.78
N ASP A 103 -9.17 11.85 -7.81
CA ASP A 103 -9.67 13.21 -7.63
C ASP A 103 -11.01 13.17 -6.89
N TYR A 104 -11.17 14.06 -5.91
CA TYR A 104 -12.46 14.27 -5.26
C TYR A 104 -13.45 14.91 -6.26
N PRO A 105 -14.76 14.77 -5.99
CA PRO A 105 -15.77 15.54 -6.70
C PRO A 105 -15.39 17.03 -6.77
N HIS A 106 -15.60 17.65 -7.93
CA HIS A 106 -15.21 19.03 -8.23
C HIS A 106 -13.70 19.28 -8.43
N GLY A 107 -12.90 18.23 -8.65
CA GLY A 107 -11.54 18.33 -9.20
C GLY A 107 -10.45 18.67 -8.17
N TYR A 108 -10.76 18.61 -6.88
CA TYR A 108 -9.75 18.75 -5.83
C TYR A 108 -9.02 17.41 -5.61
N ASN A 109 -7.69 17.40 -5.58
CA ASN A 109 -6.93 16.23 -5.15
C ASN A 109 -5.88 16.60 -4.11
N ARG A 110 -5.93 15.88 -2.98
CA ARG A 110 -4.99 16.05 -1.86
C ARG A 110 -3.53 15.83 -2.27
N TYR A 111 -3.29 15.04 -3.32
CA TYR A 111 -1.96 14.64 -3.78
C TYR A 111 -1.41 15.46 -4.95
N ASP A 112 -2.12 16.48 -5.45
CA ASP A 112 -1.63 17.31 -6.58
C ASP A 112 -0.36 18.10 -6.27
N ARG A 113 -0.14 18.42 -5.00
CA ARG A 113 0.98 19.24 -4.54
C ARG A 113 2.05 18.43 -3.83
N ILE A 114 1.97 17.09 -3.90
CA ILE A 114 2.89 16.18 -3.24
C ILE A 114 3.76 15.50 -4.32
N PHE A 115 4.95 16.07 -4.52
CA PHE A 115 5.98 15.55 -5.43
C PHE A 115 6.94 14.62 -4.70
#